data_AF-A0A4U9D0A7-F1
#
_entry.id   AF-A0A4U9D0A7-F1
#
_cell.length_a   1.000
_cell.length_b   1.000
_cell.length_c   1.000
_cell.angle_alpha   90.00
_cell.angle_beta   90.00
_cell.angle_gamma   90.00
#
_symmetry.space_group_name_H-M   'P 1'
#
loop_
_entity.id
_entity.type
_entity.pdbx_description
1 polymer ?
#
loop_
_entity_poly.entity_id
_entity_poly.type
_entity_poly.pdbx_seq_one_letter_code
_entity_poly.pdbx_strand_id
1 'polypeptide(L)'
;MMIANATGCSSIWGASAPSIPYTTNHRGHGPAWANSLFEDNAEFGLGMMLGGQAIRKQIADDMTSALALPVSEALKAAMSQWLAQQDEGEGTRERADRLSEQLAQEKEQSPLLEQLWQNRDYFTRRSQWIFGGDGWAYDIGFGGLDHVLASGEDVNILVFDTEVYSNTGGQSSKSTPTAAIAKFAAQGKTHR
;
A
#
# COMPACT_ATOMS: atom_id res chain seq x y z
N MET A 1 3.26 -3.70 4.78
CA MET A 1 2.74 -3.30 3.45
C MET A 1 1.35 -2.73 3.61
N MET A 2 0.87 -1.97 2.63
CA MET A 2 -0.52 -1.53 2.50
C MET A 2 -1.13 -2.20 1.27
N ILE A 3 -2.40 -2.61 1.36
CA ILE A 3 -3.10 -3.34 0.30
C ILE A 3 -4.40 -2.58 -0.03
N ALA A 4 -4.48 -2.11 -1.28
CA ALA A 4 -5.74 -1.76 -1.95
C ALA A 4 -6.20 -2.99 -2.75
N ASN A 5 -7.36 -3.55 -2.42
CA ASN A 5 -7.85 -4.77 -3.05
C ASN A 5 -9.16 -4.52 -3.81
N ALA A 6 -9.18 -4.82 -5.10
CA ALA A 6 -10.38 -4.69 -5.94
C ALA A 6 -11.45 -5.68 -5.50
N THR A 7 -12.71 -5.34 -5.74
CA THR A 7 -13.83 -6.27 -5.50
C THR A 7 -13.71 -7.49 -6.41
N GLY A 8 -13.78 -8.69 -5.84
CA GLY A 8 -13.63 -9.96 -6.55
C GLY A 8 -13.33 -11.10 -5.58
N CYS A 9 -12.88 -12.26 -6.07
CA CYS A 9 -12.54 -13.37 -5.18
C CYS A 9 -11.56 -12.94 -4.09
N SER A 10 -10.53 -12.14 -4.43
CA SER A 10 -9.54 -11.65 -3.47
C SER A 10 -10.11 -10.81 -2.34
N SER A 11 -11.17 -10.04 -2.56
CA SER A 11 -11.84 -9.33 -1.48
C SER A 11 -12.78 -10.25 -0.70
N ILE A 12 -13.44 -11.20 -1.36
CA ILE A 12 -14.34 -12.15 -0.69
C ILE A 12 -13.55 -13.05 0.27
N TRP A 13 -12.51 -13.76 -0.17
CA TRP A 13 -11.72 -14.55 0.78
C TRP A 13 -10.83 -13.66 1.67
N GLY A 14 -10.54 -12.42 1.26
CA GLY A 14 -9.65 -11.50 1.98
C GLY A 14 -10.30 -10.72 3.13
N ALA A 15 -11.62 -10.50 3.11
CA ALA A 15 -12.31 -9.70 4.13
C ALA A 15 -13.82 -9.98 4.27
N SER A 16 -14.28 -11.22 4.07
CA SER A 16 -15.68 -11.57 4.37
C SER A 16 -15.91 -11.65 5.87
N ALA A 17 -16.57 -10.62 6.42
CA ALA A 17 -16.88 -10.56 7.84
C ALA A 17 -17.66 -11.81 8.31
N PRO A 18 -17.35 -12.32 9.52
CA PRO A 18 -16.40 -11.78 10.51
C PRO A 18 -14.97 -12.33 10.38
N SER A 19 -14.66 -13.16 9.38
CA SER A 19 -13.37 -13.87 9.30
C SER A 19 -12.35 -13.11 8.43
N ILE A 20 -11.28 -12.63 9.06
CA ILE A 20 -10.21 -11.87 8.39
C ILE A 20 -8.93 -12.73 8.37
N PRO A 21 -8.42 -13.15 7.19
CA PRO A 21 -7.26 -14.03 7.10
C PRO A 21 -5.92 -13.30 7.28
N TYR A 22 -5.87 -11.99 7.01
CA TYR A 22 -4.65 -11.21 7.23
C TYR A 22 -4.38 -11.09 8.73
N THR A 23 -3.13 -11.32 9.12
CA THR A 23 -2.71 -11.31 10.52
C THR A 23 -1.44 -10.49 10.73
N THR A 24 -1.05 -10.33 11.98
CA THR A 24 0.17 -9.64 12.38
C THR A 24 1.27 -10.63 12.75
N ASN A 25 2.53 -10.19 12.65
CA ASN A 25 3.65 -10.92 13.22
C ASN A 25 3.73 -10.74 14.75
N HIS A 26 4.72 -11.36 15.38
CA HIS A 26 4.94 -11.29 16.84
C HIS A 26 5.19 -9.87 17.38
N ARG A 27 5.49 -8.89 16.52
CA ARG A 27 5.64 -7.46 16.87
C ARG A 27 4.35 -6.66 16.69
N GLY A 28 3.25 -7.30 16.27
CA GLY A 28 1.99 -6.61 15.96
C GLY A 28 1.98 -5.94 14.59
N HIS A 29 2.98 -6.16 13.73
CA HIS A 29 3.02 -5.58 12.39
C HIS A 29 2.39 -6.52 11.36
N GLY A 30 1.50 -6.00 10.53
CA GLY A 30 0.85 -6.77 9.46
C GLY A 30 0.47 -5.91 8.26
N PRO A 31 -0.13 -6.52 7.23
CA PRO A 31 -0.71 -5.77 6.11
C PRO A 31 -1.90 -4.92 6.59
N ALA A 32 -1.90 -3.63 6.27
CA ALA A 32 -3.11 -2.82 6.33
C ALA A 32 -3.90 -3.07 5.04
N TRP A 33 -5.15 -3.52 5.15
CA TRP A 33 -5.97 -3.95 4.01
C TRP A 33 -7.23 -3.10 3.90
N ALA A 34 -7.57 -2.70 2.68
CA ALA A 34 -8.85 -2.07 2.37
C ALA A 34 -9.34 -2.47 0.97
N ASN A 35 -10.66 -2.53 0.81
CA ASN A 35 -11.36 -2.66 -0.47
C ASN A 35 -12.26 -1.44 -0.63
N SER A 36 -12.04 -0.67 -1.70
CA SER A 36 -12.92 0.42 -2.09
C SER A 36 -14.05 -0.15 -2.95
N LEU A 37 -13.92 -0.10 -4.28
CA LEU A 37 -14.90 -0.64 -5.22
C LEU A 37 -14.24 -1.61 -6.20
N PHE A 38 -15.01 -2.02 -7.21
CA PHE A 38 -14.54 -2.94 -8.24
C PHE A 38 -13.69 -2.20 -9.28
N GLU A 39 -14.11 -1.00 -9.64
CA GLU A 39 -13.63 -0.20 -10.76
C GLU A 39 -12.45 0.73 -10.40
N ASP A 40 -12.34 1.16 -9.15
CA ASP A 40 -11.46 2.27 -8.72
C ASP A 40 -10.16 1.83 -8.02
N ASN A 41 -9.87 0.53 -8.01
CA ASN A 41 -8.87 0.00 -7.09
C ASN A 41 -7.44 0.48 -7.39
N ALA A 42 -7.12 0.78 -8.66
CA ALA A 42 -5.81 1.32 -9.01
C ALA A 42 -5.64 2.72 -8.41
N GLU A 43 -6.62 3.58 -8.66
CA GLU A 43 -6.68 4.97 -8.20
C GLU A 43 -6.75 5.04 -6.68
N PHE A 44 -7.48 4.10 -6.05
CA PHE A 44 -7.55 3.96 -4.60
C PHE A 44 -6.17 3.64 -4.02
N GLY A 45 -5.45 2.68 -4.60
CA GLY A 45 -4.08 2.35 -4.20
C GLY A 45 -3.09 3.51 -4.42
N LEU A 46 -3.22 4.24 -5.53
CA LEU A 46 -2.45 5.45 -5.78
C LEU A 46 -2.73 6.53 -4.73
N GLY A 47 -4.00 6.74 -4.37
CA GLY A 47 -4.38 7.69 -3.33
C GLY A 47 -3.78 7.36 -1.96
N MET A 48 -3.75 6.08 -1.57
CA MET A 48 -3.07 5.64 -0.35
C MET A 48 -1.57 5.96 -0.37
N MET A 49 -0.92 5.73 -1.51
CA MET A 49 0.49 5.97 -1.71
C MET A 49 0.83 7.47 -1.59
N LEU A 50 0.09 8.32 -2.32
CA LEU A 50 0.25 9.78 -2.27
C LEU A 50 -0.03 10.34 -0.88
N GLY A 51 -1.07 9.84 -0.19
CA GLY A 51 -1.35 10.22 1.20
C GLY A 51 -0.22 9.85 2.14
N GLY A 52 0.37 8.66 1.99
CA GLY A 52 1.55 8.24 2.75
C GLY A 52 2.78 9.09 2.46
N GLN A 53 3.04 9.42 1.20
CA GLN A 53 4.13 10.31 0.81
C GLN A 53 3.96 11.72 1.40
N ALA A 54 2.76 12.29 1.36
CA ALA A 54 2.48 13.61 1.92
C ALA A 54 2.79 13.69 3.42
N ILE A 55 2.37 12.66 4.18
CA ILE A 55 2.69 12.56 5.61
C ILE A 55 4.20 12.45 5.84
N ARG A 56 4.90 11.60 5.07
CA ARG A 56 6.36 11.42 5.20
C ARG A 56 7.14 12.68 4.83
N LYS A 57 6.67 13.44 3.85
CA LYS A 57 7.23 14.75 3.51
C LYS A 57 7.11 15.73 4.67
N GLN A 58 5.94 15.83 5.29
CA GLN A 58 5.75 16.66 6.48
C GLN A 58 6.69 16.24 7.62
N ILE A 59 6.84 14.93 7.86
CA ILE A 59 7.76 14.40 8.86
C ILE A 59 9.21 14.81 8.55
N ALA A 60 9.63 14.78 7.27
CA ALA A 60 10.98 15.19 6.89
C ALA A 60 11.23 16.70 7.14
N ASP A 61 10.24 17.54 6.83
CA ASP A 61 10.30 18.99 7.08
C ASP A 61 10.33 19.28 8.60
N ASP A 62 9.52 18.55 9.38
CA ASP A 62 9.47 18.62 10.84
C ASP A 62 10.79 18.15 11.47
N MET A 63 11.38 17.05 11.00
CA MET A 63 12.68 16.55 11.47
C MET A 63 13.80 17.53 11.16
N THR A 64 13.78 18.13 9.97
CA THR A 64 14.76 19.17 9.58
C THR A 64 14.70 20.35 10.55
N SER A 65 13.48 20.76 10.93
CA SER A 65 13.28 21.80 11.93
C SER A 65 13.72 21.36 13.33
N ALA A 66 13.48 20.10 13.69
CA ALA A 66 13.85 19.53 14.99
C ALA A 66 15.38 19.41 15.19
N LEU A 67 16.17 19.35 14.11
CA LEU A 67 17.64 19.35 14.22
C LEU A 67 18.21 20.65 14.82
N ALA A 68 17.47 21.75 14.78
CA ALA A 68 17.86 23.03 15.40
C ALA A 68 17.54 23.08 16.91
N LEU A 69 16.79 22.12 17.44
CA LEU A 69 16.45 22.05 18.86
C LEU A 69 17.63 21.55 19.71
N PRO A 70 17.70 21.92 20.99
CA PRO A 70 18.74 21.45 21.92
C PRO A 70 18.48 19.99 22.38
N VAL A 71 18.41 19.06 21.44
CA VAL A 71 18.23 17.61 21.69
C VAL A 71 19.58 16.89 21.78
N SER A 72 19.57 15.66 22.27
CA SER A 72 20.79 14.83 22.35
C SER A 72 21.44 14.58 20.99
N GLU A 73 22.77 14.37 20.99
CA GLU A 73 23.50 13.98 19.78
C GLU A 73 23.03 12.63 19.21
N ALA A 74 22.54 11.73 20.07
CA ALA A 74 21.98 10.46 19.63
C ALA A 74 20.68 10.65 18.83
N LEU A 75 19.77 11.52 19.30
CA LEU A 75 18.56 11.85 18.55
C LEU A 75 18.86 12.61 17.25
N LYS A 76 19.79 13.58 17.26
CA LYS A 76 20.24 14.26 16.04
C LYS A 76 20.79 13.28 15.00
N ALA A 77 21.63 12.33 15.42
CA ALA A 77 22.18 11.32 14.53
C ALA A 77 21.09 10.41 13.95
N ALA A 78 20.10 10.01 14.78
CA ALA A 78 18.99 9.18 14.32
C ALA A 78 18.09 9.91 13.30
N MET A 79 17.74 11.17 13.57
CA MET A 79 16.97 12.01 12.64
C MET A 79 17.74 12.24 11.33
N SER A 80 19.03 12.56 11.41
CA SER A 80 19.86 12.80 10.21
C SER A 80 19.99 11.55 9.35
N GLN A 81 20.18 10.37 9.96
CA GLN A 81 20.24 9.13 9.19
C GLN A 81 18.89 8.78 8.56
N TRP A 82 17.78 9.02 9.28
CA TRP A 82 16.45 8.81 8.71
C TRP A 82 16.24 9.70 7.48
N LEU A 83 16.51 11.00 7.58
CA LEU A 83 16.37 11.96 6.47
C LEU A 83 17.18 11.55 5.24
N ALA A 84 18.42 11.09 5.44
CA ALA A 84 19.31 10.69 4.34
C ALA A 84 18.88 9.40 3.62
N GLN A 85 18.18 8.50 4.31
CA GLN A 85 17.84 7.14 3.82
C GLN A 85 16.34 6.85 3.92
N GLN A 86 15.50 7.88 3.92
CA GLN A 86 14.07 7.71 4.15
C GLN A 86 13.45 6.87 3.05
N ASP A 87 13.89 7.02 1.80
CA ASP A 87 13.32 6.29 0.66
C ASP A 87 14.00 4.95 0.37
N GLU A 88 14.97 4.54 1.20
CA GLU A 88 15.56 3.21 1.11
C GLU A 88 14.68 2.17 1.82
N GLY A 89 14.30 1.09 1.13
CA GLY A 89 13.51 0.01 1.73
C GLY A 89 14.36 -0.90 2.64
N GLU A 90 15.57 -1.23 2.20
CA GLU A 90 16.53 -2.00 2.99
C GLU A 90 16.89 -1.26 4.27
N GLY A 91 16.88 -1.96 5.41
CA GLY A 91 17.20 -1.40 6.71
C GLY A 91 16.18 -0.37 7.28
N THR A 92 15.05 -0.15 6.59
CA THR A 92 14.10 0.91 6.97
C THR A 92 13.50 0.69 8.36
N ARG A 93 13.32 -0.58 8.76
CA ARG A 93 12.74 -0.94 10.05
C ARG A 93 13.70 -0.62 11.18
N GLU A 94 14.96 -0.99 11.03
CA GLU A 94 16.03 -0.74 12.00
C GLU A 94 16.23 0.77 12.19
N ARG A 95 16.22 1.54 11.10
CA ARG A 95 16.28 3.01 11.17
C ARG A 95 15.08 3.59 11.91
N ALA A 96 13.87 3.13 11.60
CA ALA A 96 12.63 3.59 12.23
C ALA A 96 12.57 3.21 13.72
N ASP A 97 12.99 1.99 14.08
CA ASP A 97 13.01 1.51 15.46
C ASP A 97 13.99 2.33 16.30
N ARG A 98 15.22 2.55 15.82
CA ARG A 98 16.21 3.37 16.52
C ARG A 98 15.77 4.82 16.64
N LEU A 99 15.21 5.42 15.59
CA LEU A 99 14.68 6.77 15.65
C LEU A 99 13.55 6.88 16.68
N SER A 100 12.63 5.91 16.68
CA SER A 100 11.54 5.87 17.67
C SER A 100 12.10 5.75 19.08
N GLU A 101 13.07 4.87 19.33
CA GLU A 101 13.68 4.69 20.66
C GLU A 101 14.32 5.98 21.19
N GLN A 102 15.06 6.72 20.35
CA GLN A 102 15.66 7.99 20.76
C GLN A 102 14.60 9.07 20.97
N LEU A 103 13.62 9.15 20.08
CA LEU A 103 12.56 10.15 20.15
C LEU A 103 11.67 9.94 21.38
N ALA A 104 11.41 8.70 21.78
CA ALA A 104 10.61 8.36 22.97
C ALA A 104 11.16 8.99 24.26
N GLN A 105 12.48 9.14 24.36
CA GLN A 105 13.16 9.68 25.55
C GLN A 105 13.06 11.20 25.64
N GLU A 106 12.85 11.88 24.51
CA GLU A 106 12.93 13.35 24.41
C GLU A 106 11.64 13.99 23.89
N LYS A 107 10.62 13.21 23.53
CA LYS A 107 9.35 13.69 22.94
C LYS A 107 8.66 14.80 23.75
N GLU A 108 8.79 14.79 25.08
CA GLU A 108 8.13 15.74 25.97
C GLU A 108 8.84 17.10 26.06
N GLN A 109 10.05 17.21 25.50
CA GLN A 109 10.84 18.45 25.54
C GLN A 109 10.29 19.53 24.60
N SER A 110 9.52 19.16 23.56
CA SER A 110 8.97 20.10 22.60
C SER A 110 7.71 19.54 21.92
N PRO A 111 6.68 20.39 21.66
CA PRO A 111 5.52 19.98 20.88
C PRO A 111 5.87 19.38 19.51
N LEU A 112 6.97 19.83 18.89
CA LEU A 112 7.43 19.30 17.60
C LEU A 112 7.92 17.84 17.73
N LEU A 113 8.63 17.51 18.81
CA LEU A 113 9.12 16.15 19.04
C LEU A 113 7.97 15.19 19.39
N GLU A 114 6.98 15.66 20.16
CA GLU A 114 5.76 14.90 20.41
C GLU A 114 4.99 14.67 19.10
N GLN A 115 4.86 15.68 18.23
CA GLN A 115 4.23 15.52 16.91
C GLN A 115 4.95 14.47 16.06
N LEU A 116 6.28 14.51 16.01
CA LEU A 116 7.09 13.48 15.33
C LEU A 116 6.85 12.09 15.93
N TRP A 117 6.76 11.98 17.25
CA TRP A 117 6.52 10.72 17.94
C TRP A 117 5.15 10.12 17.64
N GLN A 118 4.11 10.96 17.55
CA GLN A 118 2.76 10.52 17.17
C GLN A 118 2.72 9.97 15.73
N ASN A 119 3.60 10.45 14.85
CA ASN A 119 3.69 10.02 13.46
C ASN A 119 4.70 8.87 13.22
N ARG A 120 5.26 8.25 14.27
CA ARG A 120 6.32 7.23 14.16
C ARG A 120 5.99 6.03 13.27
N ASP A 121 4.71 5.70 13.10
CA ASP A 121 4.26 4.61 12.22
C ASP A 121 4.56 4.87 10.73
N TYR A 122 4.95 6.09 10.37
CA TYR A 122 5.37 6.50 9.03
C TYR A 122 6.90 6.59 8.86
N PHE A 123 7.69 6.31 9.91
CA PHE A 123 9.15 6.29 9.79
C PHE A 123 9.64 5.13 8.92
N THR A 124 8.94 4.00 8.91
CA THR A 124 9.23 2.91 7.98
C THR A 124 8.72 3.27 6.59
N ARG A 125 9.56 3.13 5.55
CA ARG A 125 9.10 3.13 4.16
C ARG A 125 8.09 2.01 3.96
N ARG A 126 6.90 2.35 3.48
CA ARG A 126 5.81 1.40 3.23
C ARG A 126 5.88 0.93 1.79
N SER A 127 5.51 -0.32 1.57
CA SER A 127 5.29 -0.88 0.24
C SER A 127 3.78 -0.90 -0.03
N GLN A 128 3.36 -0.15 -1.06
CA GLN A 128 1.97 -0.07 -1.51
C GLN A 128 1.71 -1.19 -2.53
N TRP A 129 0.67 -1.98 -2.28
CA TRP A 129 0.21 -3.04 -3.16
C TRP A 129 -1.24 -2.81 -3.61
N ILE A 130 -1.49 -3.15 -4.88
CA ILE A 130 -2.78 -3.06 -5.53
C ILE A 130 -3.12 -4.47 -6.05
N PHE A 131 -4.09 -5.11 -5.41
CA PHE A 131 -4.50 -6.48 -5.68
C PHE A 131 -5.82 -6.49 -6.44
N GLY A 132 -5.95 -7.36 -7.45
CA GLY A 132 -7.24 -7.60 -8.08
C GLY A 132 -7.22 -8.75 -9.08
N GLY A 133 -8.41 -9.22 -9.47
CA GLY A 133 -8.53 -10.28 -10.46
C GLY A 133 -8.44 -9.75 -11.89
N ASP A 134 -8.48 -10.66 -12.86
CA ASP A 134 -8.46 -10.29 -14.28
C ASP A 134 -9.66 -9.43 -14.72
N GLY A 135 -10.85 -9.70 -14.20
CA GLY A 135 -12.02 -8.87 -14.52
C GLY A 135 -11.88 -7.40 -14.09
N TRP A 136 -11.12 -7.13 -13.04
CA TRP A 136 -10.75 -5.76 -12.68
C TRP A 136 -9.69 -5.22 -13.66
N ALA A 137 -8.56 -5.93 -13.76
CA ALA A 137 -7.37 -5.41 -14.43
C ALA A 137 -7.57 -5.24 -15.94
N TYR A 138 -8.22 -6.21 -16.60
CA TYR A 138 -8.37 -6.19 -18.05
C TYR A 138 -9.65 -5.47 -18.49
N ASP A 139 -10.71 -5.46 -17.67
CA ASP A 139 -12.00 -4.86 -18.04
C ASP A 139 -12.31 -3.57 -17.31
N ILE A 140 -13.01 -3.64 -16.19
CA ILE A 140 -13.70 -2.47 -15.61
C ILE A 140 -12.72 -1.44 -15.04
N GLY A 141 -11.58 -1.89 -14.51
CA GLY A 141 -10.56 -1.04 -13.90
C GLY A 141 -9.36 -0.77 -14.82
N PHE A 142 -9.38 -1.23 -16.08
CA PHE A 142 -8.23 -1.10 -16.97
C PHE A 142 -7.84 0.36 -17.23
N GLY A 143 -8.80 1.27 -17.38
CA GLY A 143 -8.52 2.70 -17.58
C GLY A 143 -7.79 3.33 -16.38
N GLY A 144 -8.22 3.00 -15.17
CA GLY A 144 -7.55 3.42 -13.93
C GLY A 144 -6.17 2.80 -13.77
N LEU A 145 -6.06 1.50 -14.08
CA LEU A 145 -4.79 0.77 -14.05
C LEU A 145 -3.75 1.37 -15.00
N ASP A 146 -4.13 1.64 -16.24
CA ASP A 146 -3.29 2.31 -17.24
C ASP A 146 -2.79 3.67 -16.75
N HIS A 147 -3.70 4.51 -16.23
CA HIS A 147 -3.36 5.81 -15.70
C HIS A 147 -2.37 5.74 -14.52
N VAL A 148 -2.58 4.81 -13.58
CA VAL A 148 -1.70 4.63 -12.42
C VAL A 148 -0.32 4.12 -12.84
N LEU A 149 -0.23 3.16 -13.77
CA LEU A 149 1.06 2.72 -14.31
C LEU A 149 1.78 3.86 -15.05
N ALA A 150 1.04 4.68 -15.81
CA ALA A 150 1.59 5.83 -16.52
C ALA A 150 2.08 6.95 -15.59
N SER A 151 1.60 7.02 -14.34
CA SER A 151 2.04 8.03 -13.36
C SER A 151 3.52 7.88 -12.97
N GLY A 152 4.09 6.68 -13.08
CA GLY A 152 5.47 6.39 -12.68
C GLY A 152 5.70 6.34 -11.17
N GLU A 153 4.64 6.40 -10.36
CA GLU A 153 4.73 6.29 -8.91
C GLU A 153 5.10 4.88 -8.44
N ASP A 154 5.69 4.79 -7.24
CA ASP A 154 6.17 3.53 -6.65
C ASP A 154 5.02 2.70 -6.05
N VAL A 155 4.30 2.00 -6.93
CA VAL A 155 3.23 1.05 -6.58
C VAL A 155 3.52 -0.34 -7.13
N ASN A 156 3.06 -1.36 -6.41
CA ASN A 156 3.18 -2.76 -6.82
C ASN A 156 1.79 -3.29 -7.17
N ILE A 157 1.63 -3.86 -8.36
CA ILE A 157 0.33 -4.36 -8.83
C ILE A 157 0.41 -5.87 -9.00
N LEU A 158 -0.52 -6.59 -8.38
CA LEU A 158 -0.66 -8.03 -8.51
C LEU A 158 -2.05 -8.38 -9.08
N VAL A 159 -2.03 -8.90 -10.30
CA VAL A 159 -3.22 -9.39 -10.98
C VAL A 159 -3.33 -10.90 -10.79
N PHE A 160 -4.38 -11.35 -10.11
CA PHE A 160 -4.74 -12.75 -9.97
C PHE A 160 -5.52 -13.18 -11.22
N ASP A 161 -4.80 -13.52 -12.30
CA ASP A 161 -5.43 -13.87 -13.56
C ASP A 161 -6.02 -15.28 -13.50
N THR A 162 -7.36 -15.35 -13.42
CA THR A 162 -8.11 -16.60 -13.44
C THR A 162 -8.77 -16.83 -14.80
N GLU A 163 -8.51 -15.96 -15.78
CA GLU A 163 -9.07 -15.98 -17.13
C GLU A 163 -10.61 -15.88 -17.19
N VAL A 164 -11.29 -15.60 -16.08
CA VAL A 164 -12.75 -15.43 -15.96
C VAL A 164 -13.11 -14.60 -14.74
N TYR A 165 -14.34 -14.09 -14.68
CA TYR A 165 -14.88 -13.47 -13.47
C TYR A 165 -15.28 -14.56 -12.48
N SER A 166 -14.29 -15.08 -11.77
CA SER A 166 -14.44 -16.24 -10.88
C SER A 166 -15.55 -16.02 -9.84
N ASN A 167 -15.55 -14.87 -9.16
CA ASN A 167 -16.45 -14.61 -8.02
C ASN A 167 -17.94 -14.65 -8.40
N THR A 168 -18.29 -14.10 -9.56
CA THR A 168 -19.68 -13.99 -10.02
C THR A 168 -20.14 -15.23 -10.80
N GLY A 169 -19.34 -16.30 -10.77
CA GLY A 169 -19.67 -17.61 -11.33
C GLY A 169 -19.23 -17.80 -12.78
N GLY A 170 -18.06 -17.27 -13.15
CA GLY A 170 -17.33 -17.65 -14.37
C GLY A 170 -17.83 -16.97 -15.65
N GLN A 171 -18.04 -15.65 -15.62
CA GLN A 171 -18.26 -14.84 -16.82
C GLN A 171 -16.95 -14.66 -17.61
N SER A 172 -17.06 -14.60 -18.94
CA SER A 172 -15.94 -14.27 -19.80
C SER A 172 -15.39 -12.86 -19.48
N SER A 173 -14.07 -12.73 -19.44
CA SER A 173 -13.31 -11.48 -19.35
C SER A 173 -12.54 -11.22 -20.65
N LYS A 174 -11.86 -10.07 -20.75
CA LYS A 174 -10.86 -9.88 -21.81
C LYS A 174 -9.64 -10.79 -21.69
N SER A 175 -9.29 -11.30 -20.49
CA SER A 175 -8.20 -12.29 -20.35
C SER A 175 -8.61 -13.72 -20.69
N THR A 176 -9.92 -14.04 -20.76
CA THR A 176 -10.38 -15.37 -21.21
C THR A 176 -9.74 -15.75 -22.56
N PRO A 177 -9.14 -16.93 -22.70
CA PRO A 177 -8.42 -17.31 -23.92
C PRO A 177 -9.38 -17.73 -25.05
N THR A 178 -8.82 -17.85 -26.24
CA THR A 178 -9.57 -18.32 -27.43
C THR A 178 -10.16 -19.69 -27.16
N ALA A 179 -11.40 -19.91 -27.60
CA ALA A 179 -12.15 -21.16 -27.49
C ALA A 179 -12.53 -21.59 -26.06
N ALA A 180 -12.12 -20.87 -25.00
CA ALA A 180 -12.58 -21.16 -23.65
C ALA A 180 -14.08 -20.89 -23.49
N ILE A 181 -14.79 -21.83 -22.85
CA ILE A 181 -16.21 -21.75 -22.58
C ILE A 181 -16.42 -21.11 -21.20
N ALA A 182 -17.13 -20.00 -21.18
CA ALA A 182 -17.52 -19.27 -19.97
C ALA A 182 -18.94 -18.72 -20.13
N LYS A 183 -19.55 -18.18 -19.07
CA LYS A 183 -20.81 -17.42 -19.24
C LYS A 183 -20.56 -16.24 -20.17
N PHE A 184 -21.49 -16.00 -21.10
CA PHE A 184 -21.35 -15.07 -22.23
C PHE A 184 -20.35 -15.48 -23.32
N ALA A 185 -19.72 -16.65 -23.21
CA ALA A 185 -18.88 -17.27 -24.24
C ALA A 185 -19.21 -18.77 -24.38
N ALA A 186 -20.51 -19.10 -24.48
CA ALA A 186 -21.00 -20.49 -24.42
C ALA A 186 -20.51 -21.39 -25.58
N GLN A 187 -20.14 -20.80 -26.71
CA GLN A 187 -19.59 -21.51 -27.88
C GLN A 187 -18.06 -21.42 -27.96
N GLY A 188 -17.41 -21.04 -26.85
CA GLY A 188 -16.01 -20.66 -26.84
C GLY A 188 -15.83 -19.18 -27.19
N LYS A 189 -14.93 -18.48 -26.49
CA LYS A 189 -14.63 -17.09 -26.80
C LYS A 189 -13.96 -16.97 -28.17
N THR A 190 -14.47 -16.05 -28.98
CA THR A 190 -13.85 -15.66 -30.25
C THR A 190 -13.14 -14.33 -30.05
N HIS A 191 -11.89 -14.22 -30.51
CA HIS A 191 -11.23 -12.92 -30.63
C HIS A 191 -11.51 -12.43 -32.06
N ARG A 192 -12.36 -11.42 -32.17
CA ARG A 192 -12.45 -10.57 -33.37
C ARG A 192 -12.07 -9.16 -32.97
#